data_AF-A0A2U8FE28-F1
#
_entry.id   AF-A0A2U8FE28-F1
#
_cell.length_a   1.000
_cell.length_b   1.000
_cell.length_c   1.000
_cell.angle_alpha   90.00
_cell.angle_beta   90.00
_cell.angle_gamma   90.00
#
_symmetry.space_group_name_H-M   'P 1'
#
loop_
_entity.id
_entity.type
_entity.pdbx_description
1 polymer ?
#
loop_
_entity_poly.entity_id
_entity_poly.type
_entity_poly.pdbx_seq_one_letter_code
_entity_poly.pdbx_strand_id
1 'polypeptide(L)'
;MDIFEGIPQDKWIEIVFNASQSLASAELIRILERLASMEILLEKRLGESWEEELNYILSSEESSEEIYRHTQNLAIESMGNILTKNE
;
A
#
# COMPACT_ATOMS: atom_id res chain seq x y z
N MET A 1 8.65 5.98 24.22
CA MET A 1 7.54 6.24 23.27
C MET A 1 7.70 5.19 22.19
N ASP A 2 7.37 3.95 22.53
CA ASP A 2 7.55 2.77 21.68
C ASP A 2 6.26 2.49 20.91
N ILE A 3 5.85 3.44 20.07
CA ILE A 3 4.65 3.26 19.24
C ILE A 3 4.96 2.34 18.04
N PHE A 4 6.24 2.04 17.78
CA PHE A 4 6.72 1.29 16.62
C PHE A 4 7.68 0.13 16.97
N GLU A 5 7.37 -0.69 17.97
CA GLU A 5 7.95 -2.05 18.02
C GLU A 5 7.18 -2.92 16.99
N GLY A 6 7.87 -3.40 15.95
CA GLY A 6 7.31 -4.24 14.87
C GLY A 6 7.48 -3.67 13.47
N ILE A 7 7.31 -4.50 12.43
CA ILE A 7 7.36 -4.05 11.03
C ILE A 7 6.05 -3.26 10.74
N PRO A 8 6.11 -2.05 10.16
CA PRO A 8 4.92 -1.21 9.92
C PRO A 8 3.76 -1.91 9.21
N GLN A 9 4.03 -2.89 8.34
CA GLN A 9 3.00 -3.75 7.73
C GLN A 9 2.19 -4.55 8.76
N ASP A 10 2.84 -5.17 9.75
CA ASP A 10 2.16 -5.95 10.80
C ASP A 10 1.23 -5.05 11.61
N LYS A 11 1.72 -3.86 11.97
CA LYS A 11 0.94 -2.83 12.66
C LYS A 11 -0.24 -2.34 11.81
N TRP A 12 -0.04 -2.18 10.51
CA TRP A 12 -1.09 -1.77 9.58
C TRP A 12 -2.20 -2.82 9.51
N ILE A 13 -1.84 -4.10 9.44
CA ILE A 13 -2.80 -5.21 9.49
C ILE A 13 -3.63 -5.14 10.78
N GLU A 14 -2.96 -5.00 11.93
CA GLU A 14 -3.65 -4.85 13.22
C GLU A 14 -4.62 -3.66 13.22
N ILE A 15 -4.19 -2.49 12.74
CA ILE A 15 -5.03 -1.29 12.70
C ILE A 15 -6.23 -1.48 11.77
N VAL A 16 -6.05 -2.06 10.58
CA VAL A 16 -7.15 -2.32 9.64
C VAL A 16 -8.19 -3.25 10.25
N PHE A 17 -7.77 -4.31 10.95
CA PHE A 17 -8.70 -5.27 11.57
C PHE A 17 -9.38 -4.76 12.83
N ASN A 18 -8.79 -3.80 13.55
CA ASN A 18 -9.34 -3.24 14.78
C ASN A 18 -10.09 -1.91 14.58
N ALA A 19 -9.93 -1.25 13.44
CA ALA A 19 -10.69 -0.05 13.10
C ALA A 19 -12.19 -0.35 12.91
N SER A 20 -13.03 0.68 12.98
CA SER A 20 -14.44 0.53 12.62
C SER A 20 -14.58 0.10 11.15
N GLN A 21 -15.59 -0.72 10.86
CA GLN A 21 -15.79 -1.26 9.51
C GLN A 21 -15.87 -0.15 8.45
N SER A 22 -16.48 0.99 8.76
CA SER A 22 -16.58 2.13 7.84
C SER A 22 -15.22 2.75 7.52
N LEU A 23 -14.36 2.95 8.53
CA LEU A 23 -13.02 3.51 8.36
C LEU A 23 -12.11 2.55 7.60
N ALA A 24 -12.09 1.27 7.98
CA ALA A 24 -11.31 0.25 7.31
C ALA A 24 -11.74 0.11 5.84
N SER A 25 -13.05 0.04 5.57
CA SER A 25 -13.57 -0.07 4.21
C SER A 25 -13.21 1.15 3.36
N ALA A 26 -13.34 2.37 3.92
CA ALA A 26 -13.00 3.59 3.20
C ALA A 26 -11.51 3.64 2.81
N GLU A 27 -10.62 3.18 3.69
CA GLU A 27 -9.19 3.15 3.39
C GLU A 27 -8.82 2.06 2.38
N LEU A 28 -9.40 0.86 2.51
CA LEU A 28 -9.17 -0.22 1.55
C LEU A 28 -9.68 0.14 0.15
N ILE A 29 -10.84 0.81 0.06
CA ILE A 29 -11.37 1.32 -1.21
C ILE A 29 -10.42 2.38 -1.80
N ARG A 30 -9.91 3.32 -0.99
CA ARG A 30 -8.93 4.32 -1.44
C ARG A 30 -7.67 3.66 -2.02
N ILE A 31 -7.16 2.61 -1.37
CA ILE A 31 -5.99 1.85 -1.85
C ILE A 31 -6.31 1.18 -3.19
N LEU A 32 -7.48 0.55 -3.31
CA LEU A 32 -7.92 -0.12 -4.53
C LEU A 32 -8.08 0.85 -5.70
N GLU A 33 -8.70 2.01 -5.47
CA GLU A 33 -8.85 3.06 -6.49
C GLU A 33 -7.49 3.59 -6.95
N ARG A 34 -6.54 3.72 -6.01
CA ARG A 34 -5.17 4.13 -6.33
C ARG A 34 -4.43 3.08 -7.17
N LEU A 35 -4.61 1.80 -6.87
CA LEU A 35 -4.05 0.70 -7.66
C LEU A 35 -4.61 0.71 -9.09
N ALA A 36 -5.94 0.73 -9.25
CA ALA A 36 -6.58 0.79 -10.56
C ALA A 36 -6.14 2.03 -11.37
N SER A 37 -5.93 3.17 -10.70
CA SER A 37 -5.41 4.37 -11.34
C SER A 37 -3.98 4.22 -11.84
N MET A 38 -3.13 3.47 -11.11
CA MET A 38 -1.77 3.16 -11.54
C MET A 38 -1.77 2.22 -12.74
N GLU A 39 -2.60 1.18 -12.75
CA GLU A 39 -2.74 0.24 -13.87
C GLU A 39 -3.14 1.00 -15.15
N ILE A 40 -4.19 1.84 -15.07
CA ILE A 40 -4.63 2.68 -16.19
C ILE A 40 -3.52 3.63 -16.66
N LEU A 41 -2.75 4.21 -15.72
CA LEU A 41 -1.65 5.12 -16.05
C LEU A 41 -0.51 4.39 -16.77
N LEU A 42 -0.16 3.19 -16.29
CA LEU A 42 0.90 2.35 -16.84
C LEU A 42 0.52 1.86 -18.23
N GLU A 43 -0.70 1.32 -18.42
CA GLU A 43 -1.21 0.91 -19.72
C GLU A 43 -1.18 2.05 -20.73
N LYS A 44 -1.59 3.27 -20.33
CA LYS A 44 -1.54 4.47 -21.18
C LYS A 44 -0.12 4.93 -21.55
N ARG A 45 0.92 4.51 -20.81
CA ARG A 45 2.30 4.99 -20.97
C ARG A 45 3.22 3.95 -21.60
N LEU A 46 3.04 2.69 -21.23
CA LEU A 46 3.88 1.57 -21.60
C LEU A 46 3.18 0.61 -22.58
N GLY A 47 1.86 0.74 -22.74
CA GLY A 47 1.07 -0.18 -23.59
C GLY A 47 0.91 -1.55 -22.94
N GLU A 48 0.59 -2.57 -23.73
CA GLU A 48 0.24 -3.92 -23.24
C GLU A 48 1.40 -4.64 -22.49
N SER A 49 2.65 -4.18 -22.61
CA SER A 49 3.81 -4.80 -21.92
C SER A 49 3.98 -4.38 -20.46
N TRP A 50 3.19 -3.42 -19.97
CA TRP A 50 3.38 -2.86 -18.62
C TRP A 50 3.32 -3.92 -17.52
N GLU A 51 2.48 -4.94 -17.69
CA GLU A 51 2.31 -6.02 -16.73
C GLU A 51 3.54 -6.96 -16.69
N GLU A 52 4.15 -7.23 -17.85
CA GLU A 52 5.41 -7.98 -17.93
C GLU A 52 6.56 -7.23 -17.23
N GLU A 53 6.65 -5.92 -17.44
CA GLU A 53 7.64 -5.06 -16.77
C GLU A 53 7.42 -5.00 -15.25
N LEU A 54 6.17 -4.88 -14.80
CA LEU A 54 5.83 -4.90 -13.38
C LEU A 54 6.23 -6.25 -12.76
N ASN A 55 5.91 -7.36 -13.41
CA ASN A 55 6.26 -8.69 -12.94
C ASN A 55 7.78 -8.88 -12.86
N TYR A 56 8.53 -8.35 -13.83
CA TYR A 56 9.99 -8.34 -13.77
C TYR A 56 10.50 -7.59 -12.53
N ILE A 57 10.01 -6.38 -12.28
CA ILE A 57 10.36 -5.57 -11.10
C ILE A 57 10.05 -6.32 -9.79
N LEU A 58 8.86 -6.93 -9.69
CA LEU A 58 8.44 -7.67 -8.49
C LEU A 58 9.31 -8.91 -8.23
N SER A 59 9.86 -9.53 -9.28
CA SER A 59 10.73 -10.70 -9.19
C SER A 59 12.22 -10.36 -9.01
N SER A 60 12.60 -9.10 -9.21
CA SER A 60 13.99 -8.64 -9.19
C SER A 60 14.52 -8.48 -7.76
N GLU A 61 15.65 -9.10 -7.45
CA GLU A 61 16.35 -8.90 -6.18
C GLU A 61 16.81 -7.43 -6.00
N GLU A 62 17.18 -6.76 -7.09
CA GLU A 62 17.65 -5.36 -7.07
C GLU A 62 16.54 -4.41 -6.58
N SER A 63 15.30 -4.67 -6.98
CA SER A 63 14.14 -3.84 -6.60
C SER A 63 13.53 -4.25 -5.26
N SER A 64 13.85 -5.43 -4.74
CA SER A 64 13.22 -6.00 -3.53
C SER A 64 13.33 -5.10 -2.30
N GLU A 65 14.51 -4.53 -2.05
CA GLU A 65 14.71 -3.64 -0.89
C GLU A 65 13.92 -2.32 -1.05
N GLU A 66 13.88 -1.78 -2.26
CA GLU A 66 13.13 -0.56 -2.56
C GLU A 66 11.62 -0.79 -2.44
N ILE A 67 11.10 -1.88 -3.00
CA ILE A 67 9.71 -2.31 -2.86
C ILE A 67 9.39 -2.46 -1.38
N TYR A 68 10.21 -3.18 -0.62
CA TYR A 68 10.01 -3.38 0.82
C TYR A 68 9.86 -2.04 1.56
N ARG A 69 10.80 -1.11 1.38
CA ARG A 69 10.74 0.23 2.00
C ARG A 69 9.49 1.00 1.58
N HIS A 70 9.15 0.98 0.29
CA HIS A 70 7.95 1.64 -0.22
C HIS A 70 6.67 1.05 0.38
N THR A 71 6.59 -0.27 0.54
CA THR A 71 5.44 -0.90 1.19
C THR A 71 5.33 -0.50 2.66
N GLN A 72 6.44 -0.38 3.40
CA GLN A 72 6.41 0.14 4.78
C GLN A 72 5.89 1.58 4.83
N ASN A 73 6.31 2.43 3.90
CA ASN A 73 5.84 3.82 3.83
C ASN A 73 4.34 3.90 3.52
N LEU A 74 3.84 3.06 2.61
CA LEU A 74 2.40 2.97 2.30
C LEU A 74 1.59 2.47 3.50
N ALA A 75 2.12 1.51 4.27
CA ALA A 75 1.51 1.05 5.50
C ALA A 75 1.38 2.20 6.52
N ILE A 76 2.42 3.01 6.69
CA ILE A 76 2.41 4.18 7.58
C ILE A 76 1.38 5.23 7.13
N GLU A 77 1.35 5.59 5.84
CA GLU A 77 0.36 6.52 5.29
C GLU A 77 -1.06 6.02 5.54
N SER A 78 -1.30 4.75 5.27
CA SER A 78 -2.62 4.13 5.41
C SER A 78 -3.08 4.06 6.87
N MET A 79 -2.19 3.71 7.80
CA MET A 79 -2.47 3.81 9.25
C MET A 79 -2.85 5.25 9.64
N GLY A 80 -2.12 6.25 9.15
CA GLY A 80 -2.42 7.66 9.38
C GLY A 80 -3.82 8.05 8.90
N ASN A 81 -4.21 7.61 7.70
CA ASN A 81 -5.53 7.88 7.14
C ASN A 81 -6.68 7.25 7.94
N ILE A 82 -6.46 6.06 8.53
CA ILE A 82 -7.47 5.40 9.39
C ILE A 82 -7.57 6.13 10.73
N LEU A 83 -6.43 6.45 11.35
CA LEU A 83 -6.38 7.05 12.68
C LEU A 83 -6.91 8.48 12.69
N THR A 84 -6.54 9.30 11.71
CA THR A 84 -6.99 10.71 11.60
C THR A 84 -8.48 10.87 11.32
N LYS A 85 -9.13 9.86 10.73
CA LYS A 85 -10.59 9.85 10.51
C LYS A 85 -11.37 9.33 11.73
N ASN A 86 -10.67 8.84 12.74
CA ASN A 86 -11.25 8.38 14.01
C ASN A 86 -11.23 9.48 15.09
N GLU A 87 -10.53 10.58 14.84
CA GLU A 87 -10.58 11.84 15.61
C GLU A 87 -11.76 12.72 15.16
#